data_AF-A0A7Y7YKQ6-F1
#
_entry.id   AF-A0A7Y7YKQ6-F1
#
_cell.length_a   1.000
_cell.length_b   1.000
_cell.length_c   1.000
_cell.angle_alpha   90.00
_cell.angle_beta   90.00
_cell.angle_gamma   90.00
#
_symmetry.space_group_name_H-M   'P 1'
#
loop_
_entity.id
_entity.type
_entity.pdbx_description
1 polymer ?
#
loop_
_entity_poly.entity_id
_entity_poly.type
_entity_poly.pdbx_seq_one_letter_code
_entity_poly.pdbx_strand_id
1 'polypeptide(L)'
;AQKKQAILDAISRPAERVKQWKEYRPMFLTDARVARGVDFWRQHEAVLARAEQEYGVPAQVIVSIIGIETFYGRNTGSYRVIDALSTLGFDYPPRADFFRKELREFLLLAREEQVDPLTL
;
A
#
# COMPACT_ATOMS: atom_id res chain seq x y z
N ALA A 1 -12.70 -9.25 -14.16
CA ALA A 1 -12.76 -8.18 -13.15
C ALA A 1 -14.21 -7.77 -12.91
N GLN A 2 -14.54 -7.33 -11.70
CA GLN A 2 -15.86 -6.80 -11.34
C GLN A 2 -15.73 -5.33 -10.95
N LYS A 3 -16.56 -4.46 -11.56
CA LYS A 3 -16.66 -3.06 -11.19
C LYS A 3 -17.04 -2.90 -9.71
N LYS A 4 -16.36 -2.01 -8.98
CA LYS A 4 -16.62 -1.74 -7.55
C LYS A 4 -17.04 -0.29 -7.33
N GLN A 5 -18.33 -0.05 -7.09
CA GLN A 5 -18.85 1.30 -6.86
C GLN A 5 -18.16 2.01 -5.68
N ALA A 6 -17.90 1.28 -4.58
CA ALA A 6 -17.22 1.83 -3.41
C ALA A 6 -15.80 2.40 -3.71
N ILE A 7 -15.12 1.91 -4.75
CA ILE A 7 -13.81 2.44 -5.18
C ILE A 7 -13.99 3.80 -5.87
N LEU A 8 -15.01 3.92 -6.74
CA LEU A 8 -15.36 5.18 -7.41
C LEU A 8 -15.80 6.23 -6.40
N ASP A 9 -16.59 5.82 -5.42
CA ASP A 9 -17.06 6.70 -4.34
C ASP A 9 -15.88 7.18 -3.49
N ALA A 10 -14.92 6.29 -3.18
CA ALA A 10 -13.74 6.63 -2.37
C ALA A 10 -12.81 7.62 -3.08
N ILE A 11 -12.51 7.43 -4.37
CA ILE A 11 -11.61 8.31 -5.12
C ILE A 11 -12.26 9.66 -5.48
N SER A 12 -13.59 9.72 -5.54
CA SER A 12 -14.35 10.93 -5.88
C SER A 12 -14.69 11.79 -4.67
N ARG A 13 -14.23 11.42 -3.46
CA ARG A 13 -14.48 12.22 -2.25
C ARG A 13 -13.85 13.61 -2.41
N PRO A 14 -14.57 14.68 -2.03
CA PRO A 14 -13.99 16.02 -2.01
C PRO A 14 -12.81 16.07 -1.04
N ALA A 15 -11.93 17.05 -1.22
CA ALA A 15 -10.75 17.22 -0.37
C ALA A 15 -11.16 17.27 1.10
N GLU A 16 -10.65 16.32 1.90
CA GLU A 16 -10.79 16.38 3.34
C GLU A 16 -9.99 17.55 3.91
N ARG A 17 -10.39 18.06 5.08
CA ARG A 17 -9.64 19.11 5.78
C ARG A 17 -8.21 18.64 6.02
N VAL A 18 -7.23 19.39 5.51
CA VAL A 18 -5.81 19.13 5.81
C VAL A 18 -5.60 19.23 7.31
N LYS A 19 -5.13 18.14 7.92
CA LYS A 19 -4.84 18.06 9.35
C LYS A 19 -3.52 18.78 9.64
N GLN A 20 -3.48 19.57 10.71
CA GLN A 20 -2.22 20.16 11.16
C GLN A 20 -1.28 19.07 11.69
N TRP A 21 0.02 19.34 11.74
CA TRP A 21 1.00 18.37 12.25
C TRP A 21 0.65 17.84 13.66
N LYS A 22 0.13 18.72 14.53
CA LYS A 22 -0.34 18.35 15.88
C LYS A 22 -1.44 17.29 15.86
N GLU A 23 -2.29 17.28 14.85
CA GLU A 23 -3.39 16.33 14.68
C GLU A 23 -2.97 15.08 13.90
N TYR A 24 -2.04 15.22 12.94
CA TYR A 24 -1.60 14.14 12.07
C TYR A 24 -0.58 13.21 12.73
N ARG A 25 0.45 13.78 13.36
CA ARG A 25 1.52 13.04 14.06
C ARG A 25 1.00 11.94 15.00
N PRO A 26 0.03 12.18 15.92
CA PRO A 26 -0.43 11.16 16.86
C PRO A 26 -1.21 10.01 16.19
N MET A 27 -1.64 10.15 14.92
CA MET A 27 -2.30 9.04 14.20
C MET A 27 -1.30 7.93 13.84
N PHE A 28 -0.01 8.25 13.72
CA PHE A 28 1.04 7.31 13.33
C PHE A 28 1.97 7.00 14.51
N LEU A 29 2.34 8.00 15.31
CA LEU A 29 3.19 7.81 16.48
C LEU A 29 2.36 7.44 17.71
N THR A 30 1.91 6.19 17.73
CA THR A 30 1.19 5.57 18.84
C THR A 30 2.06 4.49 19.49
N ASP A 31 1.90 4.28 20.80
CA ASP A 31 2.65 3.23 21.53
C ASP A 31 2.43 1.86 20.90
N ALA A 32 1.19 1.58 20.47
CA ALA A 32 0.85 0.34 19.78
C ALA A 32 1.62 0.14 18.47
N ARG A 33 1.80 1.20 17.67
CA ARG A 33 2.56 1.09 16.42
C ARG A 33 4.05 0.95 16.68
N VAL A 34 4.59 1.67 17.66
CA VAL A 34 6.00 1.57 18.06
C VAL A 34 6.31 0.15 18.56
N ALA A 35 5.49 -0.38 19.47
CA ALA A 35 5.68 -1.73 20.02
C ALA A 35 5.69 -2.78 18.90
N ARG A 36 4.71 -2.75 17.99
CA ARG A 36 4.69 -3.68 16.84
C ARG A 36 5.84 -3.47 15.88
N GLY A 37 6.33 -2.24 15.72
CA GLY A 37 7.52 -1.98 14.91
C GLY A 37 8.77 -2.62 15.48
N VAL A 38 8.93 -2.58 16.81
CA VAL A 38 10.01 -3.30 17.51
C VAL A 38 9.86 -4.80 17.34
N ASP A 39 8.64 -5.35 17.47
CA ASP A 39 8.40 -6.78 17.28
C ASP A 39 8.69 -7.22 15.84
N PHE A 40 8.21 -6.46 14.84
CA PHE A 40 8.49 -6.70 13.43
C PHE A 40 9.99 -6.64 13.12
N TRP A 41 10.70 -5.66 13.69
CA TRP A 41 12.14 -5.58 13.55
C TRP A 41 12.82 -6.83 14.08
N ARG A 42 12.53 -7.22 15.34
CA ARG A 42 13.13 -8.39 15.97
C ARG A 42 12.86 -9.67 15.18
N GLN A 43 11.66 -9.81 14.63
CA GLN A 43 11.29 -10.95 13.80
C GLN A 43 12.08 -11.02 12.48
N HIS A 44 12.43 -9.87 11.91
CA HIS A 44 13.05 -9.76 10.57
C HIS A 44 14.48 -9.21 10.61
N GLU A 45 15.16 -9.25 11.76
CA GLU A 45 16.43 -8.56 12.01
C GLU A 45 17.50 -8.90 10.95
N ALA A 46 17.67 -10.19 10.64
CA ALA A 46 18.64 -10.63 9.65
C ALA A 46 18.34 -10.12 8.23
N VAL A 47 17.05 -10.05 7.86
CA VAL A 47 16.63 -9.56 6.53
C VAL A 47 16.78 -8.04 6.44
N LEU A 48 16.44 -7.33 7.52
CA LEU A 48 16.61 -5.87 7.62
C LEU A 48 18.08 -5.48 7.57
N ALA A 49 18.95 -6.15 8.32
CA ALA A 49 20.39 -5.91 8.29
C ALA A 49 20.98 -6.14 6.90
N ARG A 50 20.55 -7.21 6.21
CA ARG A 50 20.96 -7.46 4.83
C ARG A 50 20.49 -6.35 3.88
N ALA A 51 19.21 -5.94 3.98
CA ALA A 51 18.66 -4.88 3.14
C ALA A 51 19.38 -3.54 3.37
N GLU A 52 19.73 -3.22 4.62
CA GLU A 52 20.50 -2.03 4.96
C GLU A 52 21.91 -2.07 4.36
N GLN A 53 22.59 -3.22 4.43
CA GLN A 53 23.91 -3.39 3.83
C GLN A 53 23.89 -3.32 2.30
N GLU A 54 22.89 -3.95 1.67
CA GLU A 54 22.79 -4.06 0.21
C GLU A 54 22.34 -2.75 -0.44
N TYR A 55 21.34 -2.10 0.14
CA TYR A 55 20.70 -0.92 -0.47
C TYR A 55 21.09 0.40 0.19
N GLY A 56 21.80 0.38 1.33
CA GLY A 56 22.18 1.59 2.07
C GLY A 56 21.01 2.32 2.74
N VAL A 57 19.85 1.66 2.85
CA VAL A 57 18.64 2.24 3.47
C VAL A 57 18.56 1.75 4.92
N PRO A 58 18.55 2.66 5.92
CA PRO A 58 18.52 2.24 7.32
C PRO A 58 17.28 1.40 7.65
N ALA A 59 17.45 0.33 8.41
CA ALA A 59 16.37 -0.60 8.77
C ALA A 59 15.16 0.11 9.42
N GLN A 60 15.39 1.15 10.24
CA GLN A 60 14.31 1.95 10.84
C GLN A 60 13.42 2.64 9.81
N VAL A 61 13.96 3.03 8.66
CA VAL A 61 13.19 3.65 7.58
C VAL A 61 12.28 2.60 6.94
N ILE A 62 12.83 1.42 6.63
CA ILE A 62 12.09 0.30 6.05
C ILE A 62 10.93 -0.12 6.98
N VAL A 63 11.23 -0.33 8.26
CA VAL A 63 10.23 -0.69 9.28
C VAL A 63 9.18 0.41 9.44
N SER A 64 9.58 1.68 9.41
CA SER A 64 8.63 2.80 9.52
C SER A 64 7.66 2.87 8.34
N ILE A 65 8.13 2.69 7.11
CA ILE A 65 7.28 2.69 5.91
C ILE A 65 6.26 1.54 5.98
N ILE A 66 6.70 0.31 6.26
CA ILE A 66 5.79 -0.84 6.39
C ILE A 66 4.75 -0.62 7.48
N GLY A 67 5.16 -0.03 8.61
CA GLY A 67 4.27 0.31 9.72
C GLY A 67 3.24 1.40 9.40
N ILE A 68 3.63 2.39 8.60
CA ILE A 68 2.73 3.46 8.14
C ILE A 68 1.72 2.92 7.13
N GLU A 69 2.17 2.16 6.13
CA GLU A 69 1.34 1.70 5.02
C GLU A 69 0.34 0.62 5.42
N THR A 70 0.78 -0.38 6.18
CA THR A 70 -0.02 -1.59 6.41
C THR A 70 -0.19 -1.96 7.87
N PHE A 71 0.41 -1.20 8.80
CA PHE A 71 0.54 -1.59 10.20
C PHE A 71 1.14 -3.01 10.31
N TYR A 72 2.26 -3.22 9.61
CA TYR A 72 3.01 -4.49 9.61
C TYR A 72 2.16 -5.67 9.09
N GLY A 73 1.44 -5.45 7.99
CA GLY A 73 0.63 -6.49 7.32
C GLY A 73 -0.80 -6.64 7.85
N ARG A 74 -1.24 -5.84 8.82
CA ARG A 74 -2.63 -5.92 9.33
C ARG A 74 -3.65 -5.38 8.32
N ASN A 75 -3.28 -4.34 7.57
CA ASN A 75 -4.15 -3.63 6.64
C ASN A 75 -3.47 -3.60 5.26
N THR A 76 -3.58 -4.69 4.49
CA THR A 76 -2.96 -4.80 3.16
C THR A 76 -3.88 -4.43 2.01
N GLY A 77 -5.14 -4.12 2.30
CA GLY A 77 -6.18 -3.83 1.31
C GLY A 77 -7.39 -4.74 1.47
N SER A 78 -8.50 -4.38 0.82
CA SER A 78 -9.76 -5.13 0.88
C SER A 78 -10.34 -5.43 -0.50
N TYR A 79 -9.62 -5.08 -1.56
CA TYR A 79 -10.02 -5.30 -2.94
C TYR A 79 -8.93 -6.09 -3.65
N ARG A 80 -9.34 -7.00 -4.52
CA ARG A 80 -8.44 -7.60 -5.51
C ARG A 80 -7.85 -6.50 -6.38
N VAL A 81 -6.56 -6.56 -6.65
CA VAL A 81 -5.85 -5.52 -7.41
C VAL A 81 -6.49 -5.34 -8.79
N ILE A 82 -6.87 -6.44 -9.44
CA ILE A 82 -7.51 -6.42 -10.76
C ILE A 82 -8.86 -5.69 -10.76
N ASP A 83 -9.66 -5.80 -9.69
CA ASP A 83 -10.96 -5.14 -9.59
C ASP A 83 -10.77 -3.64 -9.39
N ALA A 84 -9.80 -3.24 -8.56
CA ALA A 84 -9.47 -1.84 -8.32
C ALA A 84 -8.96 -1.14 -9.58
N LEU A 85 -7.94 -1.72 -10.22
CA LEU A 85 -7.31 -1.13 -11.41
C LEU A 85 -8.26 -1.13 -12.62
N SER A 86 -9.08 -2.17 -12.81
CA SER A 86 -10.08 -2.18 -13.89
C SER A 86 -11.17 -1.13 -13.65
N THR A 87 -11.71 -1.06 -12.42
CA THR A 87 -12.74 -0.06 -12.08
C THR A 87 -12.21 1.36 -12.34
N LEU A 88 -11.01 1.67 -11.87
CA LEU A 88 -10.45 3.01 -12.02
C LEU A 88 -9.98 3.30 -13.46
N GLY A 89 -9.46 2.29 -14.15
CA GLY A 89 -8.96 2.44 -15.52
C GLY A 89 -10.05 2.63 -16.57
N PHE A 90 -11.25 2.06 -16.35
CA PHE A 90 -12.35 2.10 -17.32
C PHE A 90 -13.55 2.93 -16.88
N ASP A 91 -13.76 3.15 -15.58
CA ASP A 91 -14.93 3.87 -15.05
C ASP A 91 -14.59 5.18 -14.31
N TYR A 92 -13.31 5.57 -14.19
CA TYR A 92 -12.90 6.85 -13.57
C TYR A 92 -12.13 7.76 -14.56
N PRO A 93 -12.83 8.55 -15.39
CA PRO A 93 -12.23 9.36 -16.45
C PRO A 93 -11.06 10.27 -16.02
N PRO A 94 -11.09 10.96 -14.86
CA PRO A 94 -10.03 11.92 -14.51
C PRO A 94 -8.61 11.34 -14.43
N ARG A 95 -8.47 10.04 -14.16
CA ARG A 95 -7.18 9.35 -14.08
C ARG A 95 -7.16 8.00 -14.80
N ALA A 96 -8.08 7.78 -15.74
CA ALA A 96 -8.26 6.51 -16.44
C ALA A 96 -6.97 6.03 -17.12
N ASP A 97 -6.22 6.92 -17.78
CA ASP A 97 -4.96 6.56 -18.45
C ASP A 97 -3.88 6.06 -17.46
N PHE A 98 -3.78 6.70 -16.30
CA PHE A 98 -2.86 6.28 -15.24
C PHE A 98 -3.21 4.87 -14.75
N PHE A 99 -4.47 4.61 -14.42
CA PHE A 99 -4.88 3.31 -13.92
C PHE A 99 -4.84 2.21 -14.98
N ARG A 100 -5.03 2.53 -16.26
CA ARG A 100 -4.81 1.58 -17.36
C ARG A 100 -3.33 1.22 -17.52
N LYS A 101 -2.42 2.17 -17.31
CA LYS A 101 -0.98 1.88 -17.26
C LYS A 101 -0.66 0.93 -16.11
N GLU A 102 -1.12 1.22 -14.90
CA GLU A 102 -0.91 0.34 -13.74
C GLU A 102 -1.55 -1.04 -13.94
N LEU A 103 -2.74 -1.13 -14.54
CA LEU A 103 -3.38 -2.40 -14.89
C LEU A 103 -2.50 -3.23 -15.83
N ARG A 104 -1.90 -2.59 -16.84
CA ARG A 104 -0.99 -3.26 -17.76
C ARG A 104 0.24 -3.81 -17.02
N GLU A 105 0.90 -2.99 -16.20
CA GLU A 105 2.09 -3.43 -15.44
C GLU A 105 1.72 -4.56 -14.45
N PHE A 106 0.56 -4.49 -13.81
CA PHE A 106 0.07 -5.56 -12.93
C PHE A 106 -0.12 -6.90 -13.67
N LEU A 107 -0.68 -6.87 -14.89
CA LEU A 107 -0.85 -8.09 -15.69
C LEU A 107 0.51 -8.65 -16.17
N LEU A 108 1.49 -7.79 -16.45
CA LEU A 108 2.84 -8.21 -16.78
C LEU A 108 3.51 -8.87 -15.58
N LEU A 109 3.46 -8.24 -14.40
CA LEU A 109 3.96 -8.79 -13.14
C LEU A 109 3.34 -10.16 -12.81
N ALA A 110 2.01 -10.28 -12.88
CA ALA A 110 1.34 -11.53 -12.58
C ALA A 110 1.77 -12.67 -13.51
N ARG A 111 2.05 -12.35 -14.79
CA ARG A 111 2.59 -13.30 -15.76
C ARG A 111 4.05 -13.66 -15.46
N GLU A 112 4.89 -12.68 -15.11
CA GLU A 112 6.31 -12.88 -14.76
C GLU A 112 6.46 -13.77 -13.53
N GLU A 113 5.64 -13.54 -12.51
CA GLU A 113 5.61 -14.30 -11.25
C GLU A 113 4.77 -15.59 -11.33
N GLN A 114 4.14 -15.86 -12.48
CA GLN A 114 3.30 -17.05 -12.72
C GLN A 114 2.16 -17.23 -11.71
N VAL A 115 1.57 -16.12 -11.26
CA VAL A 115 0.44 -16.11 -10.31
C VAL A 115 -0.85 -15.74 -11.02
N ASP A 116 -1.98 -16.26 -10.53
CA ASP A 116 -3.30 -15.88 -11.04
C ASP A 116 -3.60 -14.41 -10.64
N PRO A 117 -3.79 -13.49 -11.61
CA PRO A 117 -4.12 -12.09 -11.33
C PRO A 117 -5.40 -11.89 -10.51
N LEU A 118 -6.26 -12.92 -10.40
CA LEU A 118 -7.48 -12.90 -9.61
C LEU A 118 -7.26 -13.23 -8.13
N THR A 119 -6.07 -13.68 -7.74
CA THR A 119 -5.72 -14.06 -6.36
C THR A 119 -5.00 -12.97 -5.57
N LEU A 120 -4.60 -11.88 -6.24
CA LEU A 120 -3.92 -10.72 -5.65
C LEU A 120 -4.90 -9.59 -5.32
#